data_AF-A0AAU2UC63-F1
#
_entry.id   AF-A0AAU2UC63-F1
#
_cell.length_a   1.000
_cell.length_b   1.000
_cell.length_c   1.000
_cell.angle_alpha   90.00
_cell.angle_beta   90.00
_cell.angle_gamma   90.00
#
_symmetry.space_group_name_H-M   'P 1'
#
loop_
_entity.id
_entity.type
_entity.pdbx_description
1 polymer ?
#
loop_
_entity_poly.entity_id
_entity_poly.type
_entity_poly.pdbx_seq_one_letter_code
_entity_poly.pdbx_strand_id
1 'polypeptide(L)'
;MIRTDISTGMQIGLTYKPSPFPFDTAFDKGTKNGILSEPRLTQVNSDVKLVYGADEYREARYQVYVQCKVPDTPAGQEREVPLTGELTDTLTDGVTVRDHLTLLLHSARVMANTLDCQNEPVVPSTLPASVKVS
;
A
#
# COMPACT_ATOMS: atom_id res chain seq x y z
N MET A 1 -9.22 13.08 -3.98
CA MET A 1 -9.81 12.04 -4.86
C MET A 1 -9.40 12.37 -6.29
N ILE A 2 -8.44 11.64 -6.86
CA ILE A 2 -8.13 11.75 -8.29
C ILE A 2 -9.18 10.90 -9.00
N ARG A 3 -10.03 11.51 -9.82
CA ARG A 3 -10.98 10.81 -10.70
C ARG A 3 -10.49 10.99 -12.14
N THR A 4 -10.13 9.90 -12.80
CA THR A 4 -9.89 9.88 -14.24
C THR A 4 -11.14 9.41 -14.98
N ASP A 5 -11.23 9.82 -16.24
CA ASP A 5 -12.39 9.91 -17.12
C ASP A 5 -13.44 8.77 -16.99
N ILE A 6 -14.68 9.18 -16.70
CA ILE A 6 -15.82 8.28 -16.40
C ILE A 6 -16.41 7.68 -17.69
N SER A 7 -15.99 8.16 -18.86
CA SER A 7 -16.59 7.77 -20.15
C SER A 7 -16.29 6.33 -20.59
N THR A 8 -15.26 5.68 -20.03
CA THR A 8 -14.84 4.31 -20.42
C THR A 8 -14.92 3.27 -19.28
N GLY A 9 -15.29 3.65 -18.05
CA GLY A 9 -15.29 2.74 -16.89
C GLY A 9 -13.89 2.32 -16.38
N MET A 10 -12.86 2.96 -16.94
CA MET A 10 -11.44 2.69 -16.74
C MET A 10 -10.88 3.69 -15.72
N GLN A 11 -10.44 3.22 -14.56
CA GLN A 11 -10.06 4.08 -13.44
C GLN A 11 -8.80 3.57 -12.72
N ILE A 12 -7.91 4.51 -12.41
CA ILE A 12 -6.90 4.34 -11.38
C ILE A 12 -7.42 4.96 -10.07
N GLY A 13 -7.47 4.16 -9.01
CA GLY A 13 -8.01 4.56 -7.71
C GLY A 13 -6.96 4.40 -6.63
N LEU A 14 -6.73 5.46 -5.85
CA LEU A 14 -5.88 5.45 -4.66
C LEU A 14 -6.72 5.82 -3.44
N THR A 15 -6.73 4.96 -2.43
CA THR A 15 -7.46 5.16 -1.17
C THR A 15 -6.53 4.99 0.01
N TYR A 16 -6.67 5.82 1.03
CA TYR A 16 -5.94 5.69 2.31
C TYR A 16 -6.91 5.53 3.47
N LYS A 17 -6.57 4.63 4.40
CA LYS A 17 -7.37 4.29 5.57
C LYS A 17 -6.47 3.76 6.70
N PRO A 18 -6.95 3.77 7.96
CA PRO A 18 -6.33 2.97 9.01
C PRO A 18 -6.34 1.48 8.62
N SER A 19 -5.23 0.81 8.83
CA SER A 19 -5.10 -0.62 8.59
C SER A 19 -5.93 -1.41 9.60
N PRO A 20 -6.72 -2.42 9.17
CA PRO A 20 -7.31 -3.38 10.11
C PRO A 20 -6.29 -4.40 10.63
N PHE A 21 -5.05 -4.36 10.15
CA PHE A 21 -3.98 -5.28 10.49
C PHE A 21 -2.78 -4.55 11.13
N PRO A 22 -2.20 -5.08 12.21
CA PRO A 22 -0.93 -4.59 12.74
C PRO A 22 0.22 -4.66 11.71
N PHE A 23 1.21 -3.79 11.88
CA PHE A 23 2.34 -3.65 10.97
C PHE A 23 3.25 -4.90 10.95
N ASP A 24 3.27 -5.72 11.99
CA ASP A 24 4.01 -6.98 12.05
C ASP A 24 3.24 -8.17 11.44
N THR A 25 2.04 -7.95 10.90
CA THR A 25 1.28 -8.98 10.16
C THR A 25 2.12 -9.53 8.99
N ALA A 26 2.29 -10.85 8.96
CA ALA A 26 3.22 -11.54 8.06
C ALA A 26 2.74 -11.64 6.59
N PHE A 27 1.43 -11.55 6.32
CA PHE A 27 0.85 -11.63 4.96
C PHE A 27 1.41 -12.77 4.09
N ASP A 28 1.62 -13.95 4.68
CA ASP A 28 2.16 -15.11 3.98
C ASP A 28 1.08 -15.87 3.17
N LYS A 29 1.53 -16.71 2.23
CA LYS A 29 0.64 -17.60 1.48
C LYS A 29 -0.09 -18.55 2.43
N GLY A 30 -1.43 -18.57 2.37
CA GLY A 30 -2.28 -19.45 3.18
C GLY A 30 -2.66 -18.90 4.55
N THR A 31 -2.15 -17.73 4.96
CA THR A 31 -2.70 -17.00 6.10
C THR A 31 -3.98 -16.29 5.65
N LYS A 32 -5.09 -16.46 6.38
CA LYS A 32 -6.37 -15.75 6.12
C LYS A 32 -6.34 -14.28 6.56
N ASN A 33 -5.16 -13.66 6.50
CA ASN A 33 -4.90 -12.34 7.05
C ASN A 33 -4.96 -11.35 5.89
N GLY A 34 -6.14 -11.12 5.32
CA GLY A 34 -6.29 -10.15 4.25
C GLY A 34 -7.43 -10.41 3.28
N ILE A 35 -7.59 -9.47 2.36
CA ILE A 35 -8.52 -9.52 1.22
C ILE A 35 -7.89 -10.32 0.06
N LEU A 36 -6.56 -10.51 0.08
CA LEU A 36 -5.80 -11.14 -1.00
C LEU A 36 -5.71 -12.65 -0.80
N SER A 37 -5.98 -13.41 -1.86
CA SER A 37 -5.94 -14.87 -1.83
C SER A 37 -4.52 -15.42 -1.84
N GLU A 38 -3.61 -14.74 -2.56
CA GLU A 38 -2.19 -15.08 -2.64
C GLU A 38 -1.32 -13.82 -2.44
N PRO A 39 -1.20 -13.30 -1.21
CA PRO A 39 -0.42 -12.11 -0.94
C PRO A 39 1.07 -12.35 -1.19
N ARG A 40 1.71 -11.35 -1.79
CA ARG A 40 3.16 -11.24 -1.95
C ARG A 40 3.63 -10.03 -1.16
N LEU A 41 4.39 -10.31 -0.11
CA LEU A 41 4.99 -9.28 0.73
C LEU A 41 6.33 -8.82 0.15
N THR A 42 6.54 -7.52 0.15
CA THR A 42 7.80 -6.85 -0.13
C THR A 42 8.11 -5.90 1.01
N GLN A 43 9.13 -6.24 1.81
CA GLN A 43 9.65 -5.29 2.80
C GLN A 43 10.50 -4.24 2.10
N VAL A 44 10.13 -2.96 2.23
CA VAL A 44 10.90 -1.85 1.65
C VAL A 44 11.99 -1.41 2.63
N ASN A 45 11.63 -1.22 3.90
CA ASN A 45 12.53 -0.93 5.03
C ASN A 45 11.78 -1.23 6.34
N SER A 46 12.23 -0.71 7.50
CA SER A 46 11.52 -0.90 8.78
C SER A 46 10.14 -0.25 8.83
N ASP A 47 9.90 0.83 8.08
CA ASP A 47 8.72 1.69 8.26
C ASP A 47 7.66 1.45 7.19
N VAL A 48 8.04 0.80 6.09
CA VAL A 48 7.22 0.60 4.91
C VAL A 48 7.29 -0.84 4.42
N LYS A 49 6.11 -1.42 4.19
CA LYS A 49 5.96 -2.68 3.45
C LYS A 49 4.91 -2.54 2.36
N LEU A 50 5.12 -3.27 1.27
CA LEU A 50 4.21 -3.38 0.14
C LEU A 50 3.65 -4.80 0.09
N VAL A 51 2.36 -4.92 -0.17
CA VAL A 51 1.67 -6.19 -0.33
C VAL A 51 0.89 -6.13 -1.63
N TYR A 52 1.00 -7.15 -2.46
CA TYR A 52 0.23 -7.22 -3.69
C TYR A 52 -0.20 -8.65 -4.01
N GLY A 53 -1.20 -8.80 -4.85
CA GLY A 53 -1.75 -10.09 -5.21
C GLY A 53 -3.08 -9.93 -5.92
N ALA A 54 -3.85 -11.02 -5.95
CA ALA A 54 -5.21 -11.01 -6.46
C ALA A 54 -6.21 -11.20 -5.31
N ASP A 55 -7.34 -10.52 -5.39
CA ASP A 55 -8.49 -10.78 -4.51
C ASP A 55 -9.27 -12.03 -4.95
N GLU A 56 -10.37 -12.33 -4.27
CA GLU A 56 -11.22 -13.49 -4.56
C GLU A 56 -11.86 -13.44 -5.96
N TYR A 57 -11.98 -12.26 -6.56
CA TYR A 57 -12.51 -12.03 -7.91
C TYR A 57 -11.41 -12.04 -8.98
N ARG A 58 -10.17 -12.34 -8.59
CA ARG A 58 -8.96 -12.31 -9.44
C ARG A 58 -8.59 -10.91 -9.93
N GLU A 59 -9.06 -9.86 -9.26
CA GLU A 59 -8.62 -8.50 -9.55
C GLU A 59 -7.26 -8.23 -8.86
N ALA A 60 -6.34 -7.60 -9.59
CA ALA A 60 -5.05 -7.21 -9.04
C ALA A 60 -5.24 -6.11 -7.99
N ARG A 61 -4.60 -6.29 -6.84
CA ARG A 61 -4.62 -5.34 -5.73
C ARG A 61 -3.21 -5.07 -5.27
N TYR A 62 -2.95 -3.81 -4.93
CA TYR A 62 -1.67 -3.35 -4.41
C TYR A 62 -1.91 -2.51 -3.17
N GLN A 63 -1.16 -2.80 -2.12
CA GLN A 63 -1.29 -2.17 -0.81
C GLN A 63 0.08 -1.73 -0.30
N VAL A 64 0.11 -0.61 0.39
CA VAL A 64 1.27 -0.09 1.12
C VAL A 64 0.86 0.11 2.55
N TYR A 65 1.71 -0.33 3.47
CA TYR A 65 1.55 -0.08 4.90
C TYR A 65 2.71 0.80 5.34
N VAL A 66 2.39 1.89 6.02
CA VAL A 66 3.36 2.84 6.55
C VAL A 66 3.14 2.92 8.06
N GLN A 67 4.22 2.78 8.84
CA GLN A 67 4.21 3.08 10.27
C GLN A 67 4.11 4.60 10.47
N CYS A 68 2.97 5.19 10.13
CA CYS A 68 2.69 6.61 10.33
C CYS A 68 1.90 6.80 11.62
N LYS A 69 2.48 7.56 12.55
CA LYS A 69 1.80 8.08 13.74
C LYS A 69 1.18 9.44 13.44
N VAL A 70 -0.13 9.49 13.19
CA VAL A 70 -0.83 10.76 12.94
C VAL A 70 -0.91 11.58 14.24
N PRO A 71 -0.84 12.92 14.21
CA PRO A 71 -1.03 13.75 15.40
C PRO A 71 -2.31 13.43 16.17
N ASP A 72 -2.27 13.60 17.49
CA ASP A 72 -3.38 13.37 18.43
C ASP A 72 -3.94 11.93 18.47
N THR A 73 -3.23 10.96 17.88
CA THR A 73 -3.56 9.54 18.00
C THR A 73 -2.93 8.88 19.22
N PRO A 74 -3.48 7.76 19.73
CA PRO A 74 -2.87 6.98 20.80
C PRO A 74 -1.44 6.53 20.49
N ALA A 75 -0.63 6.33 21.53
CA ALA A 75 0.69 5.70 21.40
C ALA A 75 0.55 4.29 20.82
N GLY A 76 1.46 3.88 19.93
CA GLY A 76 1.42 2.55 19.31
C GLY A 76 0.56 2.47 18.05
N GLN A 77 -0.20 3.51 17.68
CA GLN A 77 -1.04 3.52 16.47
C GLN A 77 -0.23 3.19 15.21
N GLU A 78 1.01 3.65 15.12
CA GLU A 78 1.90 3.37 13.99
C GLU A 78 2.17 1.88 13.77
N ARG A 79 2.07 1.06 14.83
CA ARG A 79 2.26 -0.39 14.79
C ARG A 79 0.96 -1.16 14.79
N GLU A 80 0.01 -0.81 15.64
CA GLU A 80 -1.24 -1.56 15.81
C GLU A 80 -2.25 -1.28 14.69
N VAL A 81 -2.28 -0.03 14.20
CA VAL A 81 -3.24 0.43 13.19
C VAL A 81 -2.51 1.33 12.17
N PRO A 82 -1.50 0.81 11.44
CA PRO A 82 -0.70 1.62 10.52
C PRO A 82 -1.55 2.27 9.43
N LEU A 83 -0.99 3.26 8.74
CA LEU A 83 -1.63 3.83 7.55
C LEU A 83 -1.55 2.81 6.41
N THR A 84 -2.69 2.51 5.78
CA THR A 84 -2.73 1.68 4.56
C THR A 84 -3.18 2.50 3.37
N GLY A 85 -2.38 2.48 2.30
CA GLY A 85 -2.77 2.92 0.97
C GLY A 85 -3.13 1.72 0.10
N GLU A 86 -4.17 1.84 -0.72
CA GLU A 86 -4.63 0.80 -1.64
C GLU A 86 -4.76 1.39 -3.05
N LEU A 87 -4.12 0.73 -4.01
CA LEU A 87 -4.22 1.03 -5.44
C LEU A 87 -5.09 -0.02 -6.11
N THR A 88 -6.17 0.44 -6.74
CA THR A 88 -6.98 -0.33 -7.67
C THR A 88 -6.75 0.22 -9.06
N ASP A 89 -6.50 -0.66 -10.03
CA ASP A 89 -6.28 -0.26 -11.42
C ASP A 89 -7.12 -1.14 -12.35
N THR A 90 -8.07 -0.52 -13.05
CA THR A 90 -8.88 -1.16 -14.09
C THR A 90 -8.43 -0.77 -15.50
N LEU A 91 -7.32 -0.04 -15.65
CA LEU A 91 -6.74 0.41 -16.92
C LEU A 91 -5.91 -0.68 -17.62
N THR A 92 -6.11 -1.94 -17.28
CA THR A 92 -5.19 -3.06 -17.49
C THR A 92 -4.90 -3.33 -18.96
N ASP A 93 -3.87 -2.67 -19.49
CA ASP A 93 -2.97 -3.17 -20.53
C ASP A 93 -1.62 -2.43 -20.43
N GLY A 94 -0.53 -3.18 -20.26
CA GLY A 94 0.85 -2.67 -20.42
C GLY A 94 1.57 -2.12 -19.18
N VAL A 95 0.94 -2.04 -18.01
CA VAL A 95 1.58 -1.57 -16.77
C VAL A 95 2.09 -2.75 -15.94
N THR A 96 3.36 -2.71 -15.52
CA THR A 96 3.94 -3.80 -14.73
C THR A 96 3.63 -3.66 -13.24
N VAL A 97 3.67 -4.76 -12.48
CA VAL A 97 3.57 -4.71 -11.00
C VAL A 97 4.56 -3.71 -10.40
N ARG A 98 5.77 -3.61 -10.96
CA ARG A 98 6.78 -2.67 -10.49
C ARG A 98 6.34 -1.21 -10.65
N ASP A 99 5.63 -0.89 -11.73
CA ASP A 99 5.12 0.46 -11.98
C ASP A 99 3.99 0.79 -10.98
N HIS A 100 3.07 -0.15 -10.74
CA HIS A 100 2.01 -0.01 -9.72
C HIS A 100 2.60 0.22 -8.31
N LEU A 101 3.58 -0.60 -7.92
CA LEU A 101 4.26 -0.45 -6.63
C LEU A 101 5.04 0.86 -6.52
N THR A 102 5.63 1.33 -7.63
CA THR A 102 6.33 2.62 -7.67
C THR A 102 5.37 3.78 -7.47
N LEU A 103 4.23 3.76 -8.17
CA LEU A 103 3.17 4.76 -8.00
C LEU A 103 2.63 4.76 -6.57
N LEU A 104 2.36 3.57 -6.02
CA LEU A 104 1.82 3.43 -4.69
C LEU A 104 2.82 3.91 -3.61
N LEU A 105 4.10 3.60 -3.76
CA LEU A 105 5.15 4.09 -2.87
C LEU A 105 5.31 5.62 -2.93
N HIS A 106 5.27 6.19 -4.13
CA HIS A 106 5.29 7.64 -4.32
C HIS A 106 4.10 8.31 -3.62
N SER A 107 2.90 7.77 -3.82
CA SER A 107 1.68 8.22 -3.16
C SER A 107 1.79 8.13 -1.63
N ALA A 108 2.37 7.04 -1.11
CA ALA A 108 2.53 6.83 0.32
C ALA A 108 3.41 7.90 0.96
N ARG A 109 4.47 8.29 0.25
CA ARG A 109 5.36 9.37 0.69
C ARG A 109 4.62 10.71 0.77
N VAL A 110 3.84 11.04 -0.25
CA VAL A 110 3.02 12.26 -0.27
C VAL A 110 2.05 12.28 0.91
N MET A 111 1.39 11.14 1.16
CA MET A 111 0.43 11.03 2.27
C MET A 111 1.09 11.11 3.64
N ALA A 112 2.23 10.44 3.84
CA ALA A 112 2.97 10.53 5.10
C ALA A 112 3.38 11.98 5.42
N ASN A 113 3.83 12.73 4.42
CA ASN A 113 4.14 14.15 4.58
C ASN A 113 2.89 15.01 4.83
N THR A 114 1.77 14.69 4.16
CA THR A 114 0.51 15.45 4.27
C THR A 114 -0.16 15.24 5.62
N LEU A 115 -0.04 14.03 6.19
CA LEU A 115 -0.58 13.68 7.50
C LEU A 115 0.31 14.11 8.66
N ASP A 116 1.49 14.67 8.37
CA ASP A 116 2.45 15.15 9.36
C ASP A 116 2.77 14.10 10.43
N CYS A 117 3.13 12.89 9.97
CA CYS A 117 3.37 11.75 10.86
C CYS A 117 4.47 12.10 11.89
N GLN A 118 4.14 12.08 13.18
CA GLN A 118 5.01 12.54 14.27
C GLN A 118 6.30 11.72 14.44
N ASN A 119 6.28 10.47 13.99
CA ASN A 119 7.42 9.56 14.07
C ASN A 119 8.30 9.56 12.81
N GLU A 120 8.02 10.46 11.85
CA GLU A 120 8.82 10.70 10.65
C GLU A 120 9.23 9.41 9.90
N PRO A 121 8.27 8.56 9.48
CA PRO A 121 8.59 7.29 8.82
C PRO A 121 9.38 7.51 7.54
N VAL A 122 10.43 6.71 7.33
CA VAL A 122 11.25 6.79 6.12
C VAL A 122 10.51 6.14 4.96
N VAL A 123 9.91 6.94 4.09
CA VAL A 123 9.28 6.44 2.84
C VAL A 123 10.17 6.79 1.63
N PRO A 124 10.84 5.80 1.01
CA PRO A 124 11.75 6.06 -0.12
C PRO A 124 11.04 6.69 -1.34
N SER A 125 11.72 7.57 -2.07
CA SER A 125 11.23 8.13 -3.35
C SER A 125 11.10 7.10 -4.46
N THR A 126 11.85 6.02 -4.37
CA THR A 126 11.99 5.03 -5.43
C THR A 126 11.95 3.65 -4.82
N LEU A 127 11.36 2.71 -5.56
CA LEU A 127 11.31 1.32 -5.14
C LEU A 127 12.73 0.73 -5.17
N PRO A 128 13.29 0.29 -4.03
CA PRO A 128 14.67 -0.22 -3.99
C PRO A 128 14.88 -1.36 -4.98
N ALA A 129 16.07 -1.44 -5.59
CA ALA A 129 16.39 -2.51 -6.53
C ALA A 129 16.39 -3.91 -5.88
N SER A 130 16.60 -3.97 -4.55
CA SER A 130 16.51 -5.19 -3.75
C SER A 130 15.09 -5.76 -3.64
N VAL A 131 14.07 -4.96 -3.97
CA VAL A 131 12.68 -5.41 -4.03
C VAL A 131 12.51 -6.37 -5.19
N LYS A 132 12.35 -7.66 -4.87
CA LYS A 132 12.01 -8.70 -5.83
C LYS A 132 10.51 -8.66 -6.11
N VAL A 133 10.16 -8.19 -7.30
CA VAL A 133 8.81 -8.28 -7.85
C VAL A 133 8.77 -9.56 -8.69
N SER A 134 8.65 -10.71 -8.02
CA SER A 134 8.45 -12.01 -8.65
C SER A 134 6.97 -12.32 -8.72
#